data_AF-A0A561E9Q9-F1
#
_entry.id   AF-A0A561E9Q9-F1
#
_cell.length_a   1.000
_cell.length_b   1.000
_cell.length_c   1.000
_cell.angle_alpha   90.00
_cell.angle_beta   90.00
_cell.angle_gamma   90.00
#
_symmetry.space_group_name_H-M   'P 1'
#
loop_
_entity.id
_entity.type
_entity.pdbx_description
1 polymer ?
#
loop_
_entity_poly.entity_id
_entity_poly.type
_entity_poly.pdbx_seq_one_letter_code
_entity_poly.pdbx_strand_id
1 'polypeptide(L)'
;MRLAARRSILAVAAAATAVATTVAASPGASAAPIWTLHYTAKVSTYVKKPGKTVNFTGTQTTMVDIGALKNNVSAALSLKPGTMTVDLPLIPGLVTIPGIATATLQIEPTGPAKGNFDSGNIDVTQYFNVQVTKLTPPVLSFVNLVPDTCKTATPASMHLTGKITNIFSPFSMHTTYTLPSFANCGLLTGVITSLTSGSGNTVTATFTPAAG
;
A
#
# COMPACT_ATOMS: atom_id res chain seq x y z
N MET A 1 -16.76 71.45 -17.54
CA MET A 1 -16.90 72.76 -16.88
C MET A 1 -17.62 72.54 -15.56
N ARG A 2 -16.90 72.73 -14.42
CA ARG A 2 -17.28 73.07 -13.02
C ARG A 2 -18.60 72.47 -12.46
N LEU A 3 -18.72 71.92 -11.25
CA LEU A 3 -18.31 72.34 -9.89
C LEU A 3 -18.41 71.09 -8.98
N ALA A 4 -17.42 70.78 -8.13
CA ALA A 4 -17.20 71.30 -6.78
C ALA A 4 -18.28 70.91 -5.74
N ALA A 5 -17.80 70.24 -4.68
CA ALA A 5 -18.51 69.71 -3.52
C ALA A 5 -19.32 70.73 -2.72
N ARG A 6 -20.28 70.25 -1.92
CA ARG A 6 -20.64 70.82 -0.61
C ARG A 6 -21.37 69.81 0.27
N ARG A 7 -20.85 69.68 1.49
CA ARG A 7 -21.39 68.93 2.63
C ARG A 7 -22.68 69.60 3.13
N SER A 8 -23.66 68.82 3.59
CA SER A 8 -24.62 69.25 4.61
C SER A 8 -25.12 68.02 5.37
N ILE A 9 -24.90 68.08 6.68
CA ILE A 9 -25.27 67.11 7.71
C ILE A 9 -26.73 67.37 8.07
N LEU A 10 -27.57 66.34 8.05
CA LEU A 10 -28.76 66.27 8.90
C LEU A 10 -28.81 64.88 9.52
N ALA A 11 -28.70 64.89 10.84
CA ALA A 11 -28.76 63.73 11.70
C ALA A 11 -30.20 63.54 12.21
N VAL A 12 -30.47 62.29 12.58
CA VAL A 12 -31.52 61.81 13.51
C VAL A 12 -32.93 61.65 12.95
N ALA A 13 -33.30 60.39 12.71
CA ALA A 13 -34.36 59.75 13.51
C ALA A 13 -34.24 58.22 13.35
N ALA A 14 -33.94 57.54 14.45
CA ALA A 14 -33.95 56.10 14.54
C ALA A 14 -35.40 55.59 14.44
N ALA A 15 -35.65 54.70 13.48
CA ALA A 15 -36.79 53.80 13.51
C ALA A 15 -36.25 52.38 13.30
N ALA A 16 -36.32 51.59 14.37
CA ALA A 16 -35.96 50.19 14.39
C ALA A 16 -36.97 49.34 13.61
N THR A 17 -36.57 48.09 13.34
CA THR A 17 -37.33 46.94 12.80
C THR A 17 -37.38 46.87 11.27
N ALA A 18 -36.99 45.78 10.58
CA ALA A 18 -36.59 44.44 10.97
C ALA A 18 -35.50 43.94 10.00
N VAL A 19 -34.39 43.42 10.53
CA VAL A 19 -33.44 42.66 9.69
C VAL A 19 -34.09 41.30 9.44
N ALA A 20 -34.61 41.11 8.23
CA ALA A 20 -34.93 39.77 7.75
C ALA A 20 -33.59 39.05 7.54
N THR A 21 -33.04 38.47 8.60
CA THR A 21 -31.94 37.50 8.47
C THR A 21 -32.53 36.28 7.81
N THR A 22 -32.44 36.21 6.48
CA THR A 22 -32.49 34.94 5.77
C THR A 22 -31.32 34.13 6.32
N VAL A 23 -31.60 33.28 7.30
CA VAL A 23 -30.68 32.21 7.67
C VAL A 23 -30.62 31.34 6.43
N ALA A 24 -29.64 31.59 5.57
CA ALA A 24 -29.24 30.63 4.58
C ALA A 24 -28.78 29.42 5.39
N ALA A 25 -29.68 28.45 5.55
CA ALA A 25 -29.31 27.12 5.96
C ALA A 25 -28.38 26.61 4.87
N SER A 26 -27.09 26.88 5.01
CA SER A 26 -26.04 26.14 4.33
C SER A 26 -26.40 24.67 4.54
N PRO A 27 -26.63 23.88 3.47
CA PRO A 27 -26.85 22.46 3.63
C PRO A 27 -25.73 21.96 4.52
N GLY A 28 -26.07 21.46 5.71
CA GLY A 28 -25.10 20.83 6.57
C GLY A 28 -24.42 19.78 5.71
N ALA A 29 -23.12 19.92 5.47
CA ALA A 29 -22.34 18.87 4.85
C ALA A 29 -22.44 17.68 5.81
N SER A 30 -23.40 16.79 5.57
CA SER A 30 -23.48 15.52 6.26
C SER A 30 -22.21 14.79 5.86
N ALA A 31 -21.23 14.77 6.77
CA ALA A 31 -20.01 13.99 6.58
C ALA A 31 -20.45 12.56 6.26
N ALA A 32 -20.13 12.11 5.05
CA ALA A 32 -20.50 10.78 4.62
C ALA A 32 -19.91 9.74 5.60
N PRO A 33 -20.61 8.63 5.86
CA PRO A 33 -20.09 7.62 6.77
C PRO A 33 -18.79 7.04 6.21
N ILE A 34 -17.71 7.17 6.98
CA ILE A 34 -16.42 6.51 6.72
C ILE A 34 -16.35 5.27 7.58
N TRP A 35 -16.27 4.10 6.96
CA TRP A 35 -16.08 2.85 7.69
C TRP A 35 -14.59 2.56 7.85
N THR A 36 -14.17 2.23 9.07
CA THR A 36 -12.81 1.78 9.36
C THR A 36 -12.85 0.32 9.79
N LEU A 37 -12.16 -0.53 9.05
CA LEU A 37 -12.17 -1.98 9.20
C LEU A 37 -10.76 -2.46 9.49
N HIS A 38 -10.63 -3.38 10.44
CA HIS A 38 -9.35 -3.97 10.82
C HIS A 38 -9.33 -5.44 10.42
N TYR A 39 -8.25 -5.85 9.75
CA TYR A 39 -8.05 -7.21 9.29
C TYR A 39 -6.70 -7.74 9.76
N THR A 40 -6.67 -9.05 10.04
CA THR A 40 -5.43 -9.84 9.98
C THR A 40 -5.15 -10.18 8.52
N ALA A 41 -3.92 -9.94 8.08
CA ALA A 41 -3.47 -10.21 6.71
C ALA A 41 -2.54 -11.44 6.68
N LYS A 42 -2.82 -12.35 5.75
CA LYS A 42 -1.89 -13.42 5.35
C LYS A 42 -1.60 -13.22 3.87
N VAL A 43 -0.34 -12.99 3.53
CA VAL A 43 0.08 -12.73 2.15
C VAL A 43 1.07 -13.81 1.74
N SER A 44 0.76 -14.51 0.67
CA SER A 44 1.63 -15.52 0.07
C SER A 44 2.05 -15.02 -1.30
N THR A 45 3.36 -14.85 -1.52
CA THR A 45 3.89 -14.44 -2.82
C THR A 45 4.75 -15.55 -3.41
N TYR A 46 4.52 -15.87 -4.68
CA TYR A 46 5.33 -16.79 -5.46
C TYR A 46 6.25 -16.00 -6.39
N VAL A 47 7.56 -16.16 -6.18
CA VAL A 47 8.58 -15.56 -7.03
C VAL A 47 8.96 -16.58 -8.09
N LYS A 48 8.64 -16.27 -9.35
CA LYS A 48 8.66 -17.25 -10.45
C LYS A 48 10.05 -17.81 -10.76
N LYS A 49 11.05 -16.94 -10.85
CA LYS A 49 12.41 -17.31 -11.22
C LYS A 49 13.09 -18.29 -10.24
N PRO A 50 13.09 -18.04 -8.91
CA PRO A 50 13.61 -19.02 -7.96
C PRO A 50 12.62 -20.17 -7.71
N GLY A 51 11.37 -20.04 -8.19
CA GLY A 51 10.32 -21.05 -8.01
C GLY A 51 9.95 -21.25 -6.54
N LYS A 52 9.99 -20.19 -5.72
CA LYS A 52 9.76 -20.26 -4.28
C LYS A 52 8.60 -19.37 -3.86
N THR A 53 7.94 -19.78 -2.78
CA THR A 53 6.88 -19.02 -2.13
C THR A 53 7.37 -18.44 -0.81
N VAL A 54 7.03 -17.18 -0.55
CA VAL A 54 7.29 -16.48 0.71
C VAL A 54 5.96 -16.12 1.35
N ASN A 55 5.81 -16.46 2.62
CA ASN A 55 4.61 -16.17 3.38
C ASN A 55 4.88 -15.03 4.37
N PHE A 56 3.97 -14.07 4.41
CA PHE A 56 3.97 -12.93 5.31
C PHE A 56 2.68 -12.94 6.12
N THR A 57 2.78 -12.43 7.34
CA THR A 57 1.63 -12.23 8.22
C THR A 57 1.66 -10.81 8.76
N GLY A 58 0.49 -10.25 9.04
CA GLY A 58 0.41 -8.88 9.51
C GLY A 58 -1.01 -8.40 9.71
N THR A 59 -1.19 -7.09 9.63
CA THR A 59 -2.47 -6.41 9.82
C THR A 59 -2.74 -5.46 8.66
N GLN A 60 -4.02 -5.21 8.41
CA GLN A 60 -4.46 -4.22 7.45
C GLN A 60 -5.57 -3.38 8.08
N THR A 61 -5.52 -2.06 7.88
CA THR A 61 -6.61 -1.14 8.20
C THR A 61 -7.16 -0.57 6.90
N THR A 62 -8.45 -0.78 6.67
CA THR A 62 -9.14 -0.33 5.46
C THR A 62 -10.16 0.74 5.83
N MET A 63 -10.08 1.88 5.16
CA MET A 63 -11.07 2.94 5.21
C MET A 63 -11.91 2.91 3.94
N VAL A 64 -13.22 2.96 4.09
CA VAL A 64 -14.18 3.03 2.99
C VAL A 64 -15.04 4.29 3.14
N ASP A 65 -14.91 5.23 2.21
CA ASP A 65 -15.72 6.44 2.13
C ASP A 65 -16.97 6.18 1.26
N ILE A 66 -18.10 5.93 1.90
CA ILE A 66 -19.34 5.58 1.20
C ILE A 66 -19.93 6.79 0.43
N GLY A 67 -19.50 8.02 0.74
CA GLY A 67 -19.93 9.21 0.02
C GLY A 67 -19.14 9.47 -1.26
N ALA A 68 -17.97 8.86 -1.41
CA ALA A 68 -17.12 9.04 -2.58
C ALA A 68 -17.52 8.09 -3.73
N LEU A 69 -17.79 8.65 -4.91
CA LEU A 69 -18.12 7.86 -6.12
C LEU A 69 -16.87 7.22 -6.77
N LYS A 70 -15.66 7.67 -6.41
CA LYS A 70 -14.39 7.14 -6.90
C LYS A 70 -13.32 7.20 -5.83
N ASN A 71 -12.34 6.29 -5.88
CA ASN A 71 -11.24 6.21 -4.91
C ASN A 71 -11.74 6.14 -3.45
N ASN A 72 -12.86 5.46 -3.24
CA ASN A 72 -13.50 5.36 -1.94
C ASN A 72 -12.80 4.39 -0.98
N VAL A 73 -11.79 3.65 -1.43
CA VAL A 73 -11.03 2.71 -0.60
C VAL A 73 -9.62 3.22 -0.36
N SER A 74 -9.20 3.17 0.90
CA SER A 74 -7.83 3.40 1.34
C SER A 74 -7.40 2.34 2.33
N ALA A 75 -6.41 1.51 1.98
CA ALA A 75 -5.98 0.41 2.85
C ALA A 75 -4.49 0.53 3.23
N ALA A 76 -4.19 0.59 4.52
CA ALA A 76 -2.83 0.55 5.05
C ALA A 76 -2.48 -0.88 5.46
N LEU A 77 -1.39 -1.41 4.93
CA LEU A 77 -0.91 -2.76 5.19
C LEU A 77 0.39 -2.72 6.01
N SER A 78 0.51 -3.57 7.02
CA SER A 78 1.75 -3.77 7.78
C SER A 78 2.03 -5.26 7.88
N LEU A 79 3.17 -5.70 7.35
CA LEU A 79 3.57 -7.10 7.32
C LEU A 79 4.85 -7.31 8.13
N LYS A 80 4.92 -8.42 8.85
CA LYS A 80 6.17 -8.91 9.44
C LYS A 80 7.08 -9.46 8.33
N PRO A 81 8.41 -9.41 8.51
CA PRO A 81 9.33 -10.02 7.57
C PRO A 81 9.03 -11.51 7.34
N GLY A 82 9.14 -11.94 6.09
CA GLY A 82 9.01 -13.33 5.67
C GLY A 82 10.38 -13.92 5.35
N THR A 83 10.55 -15.22 5.50
CA THR A 83 11.80 -15.91 5.17
C THR A 83 11.62 -16.92 4.05
N MET A 84 12.67 -17.12 3.25
CA MET A 84 12.72 -18.14 2.21
C MET A 84 14.14 -18.67 2.07
N THR A 85 14.27 -19.92 1.62
CA THR A 85 15.54 -20.45 1.19
C THR A 85 15.81 -20.03 -0.26
N VAL A 86 17.05 -19.64 -0.52
CA VAL A 86 17.52 -19.24 -1.84
C VAL A 86 18.74 -20.03 -2.25
N ASP A 87 18.82 -20.27 -3.55
CA ASP A 87 19.92 -21.00 -4.18
C ASP A 87 20.89 -19.94 -4.71
N LEU A 88 21.98 -19.70 -3.97
CA LEU A 88 23.02 -18.77 -4.42
C LEU A 88 24.03 -19.52 -5.30
N PRO A 89 24.49 -18.92 -6.40
CA PRO A 89 25.64 -19.44 -7.14
C PRO A 89 26.91 -19.22 -6.32
N LEU A 90 27.67 -20.29 -6.05
CA LEU A 90 29.00 -20.17 -5.46
C LEU A 90 29.99 -19.57 -6.47
N ILE A 91 29.81 -19.93 -7.74
CA ILE A 91 30.53 -19.40 -8.89
C ILE A 91 29.48 -18.95 -9.91
N PRO A 92 29.44 -17.66 -10.30
CA PRO A 92 28.50 -17.17 -11.30
C PRO A 92 28.58 -17.99 -12.59
N GLY A 93 27.51 -18.71 -12.93
CA GLY A 93 27.42 -19.50 -14.17
C GLY A 93 28.03 -20.91 -14.13
N LEU A 94 28.54 -21.39 -12.99
CA LEU A 94 29.20 -22.70 -12.90
C LEU A 94 28.53 -23.68 -11.94
N VAL A 95 28.26 -23.26 -10.69
CA VAL A 95 27.72 -24.14 -9.64
C VAL A 95 26.77 -23.37 -8.73
N THR A 96 25.50 -23.77 -8.72
CA THR A 96 24.49 -23.40 -7.72
C THR A 96 24.25 -24.58 -6.79
N ILE A 97 24.41 -24.37 -5.48
CA ILE A 97 24.02 -25.38 -4.50
C ILE A 97 22.63 -24.99 -3.95
N PRO A 98 21.64 -25.90 -3.97
CA PRO A 98 20.32 -25.60 -3.47
C PRO A 98 20.33 -25.39 -1.94
N GLY A 99 19.60 -24.37 -1.47
CA GLY A 99 19.36 -24.12 -0.04
C GLY A 99 20.53 -23.51 0.73
N ILE A 100 21.52 -22.92 0.06
CA ILE A 100 22.72 -22.39 0.73
C ILE A 100 22.58 -21.00 1.31
N ALA A 101 21.40 -20.38 1.27
CA ALA A 101 21.16 -19.20 2.07
C ALA A 101 19.69 -19.06 2.46
N THR A 102 19.48 -18.39 3.57
CA THR A 102 18.17 -17.93 4.02
C THR A 102 18.09 -16.44 3.74
N ALA A 103 17.10 -16.04 2.94
CA ALA A 103 16.76 -14.65 2.70
C ALA A 103 15.58 -14.27 3.60
N THR A 104 15.71 -13.15 4.30
CA THR A 104 14.62 -12.46 4.99
C THR A 104 14.20 -11.28 4.13
N LEU A 105 12.92 -11.28 3.75
CA LEU A 105 12.30 -10.25 2.94
C LEU A 105 11.35 -9.41 3.78
N GLN A 106 11.28 -8.14 3.46
CA GLN A 106 10.31 -7.21 4.00
C GLN A 106 9.59 -6.52 2.84
N ILE A 107 8.26 -6.49 2.92
CA ILE A 107 7.42 -5.73 2.00
C ILE A 107 7.20 -4.37 2.63
N GLU A 108 7.60 -3.31 1.94
CA GLU A 108 7.47 -1.92 2.39
C GLU A 108 6.49 -1.18 1.48
N PRO A 109 5.20 -1.07 1.85
CA PRO A 109 4.26 -0.21 1.15
C PRO A 109 4.79 1.22 1.04
N THR A 110 4.75 1.82 -0.15
CA THR A 110 5.15 3.23 -0.32
C THR A 110 4.06 4.21 0.10
N GLY A 111 2.88 3.69 0.46
CA GLY A 111 1.71 4.42 0.92
C GLY A 111 0.50 3.47 1.03
N PRO A 112 -0.67 3.98 1.45
CA PRO A 112 -1.90 3.21 1.47
C PRO A 112 -2.30 2.77 0.05
N ALA A 113 -2.78 1.54 -0.06
CA ALA A 113 -3.44 1.04 -1.26
C ALA A 113 -4.68 1.90 -1.55
N LYS A 114 -4.90 2.24 -2.83
CA LYS A 114 -6.04 3.08 -3.26
C LYS A 114 -6.84 2.41 -4.34
N GLY A 115 -8.15 2.60 -4.30
CA GLY A 115 -9.03 2.20 -5.38
C GLY A 115 -10.49 2.26 -4.98
N ASN A 116 -11.28 1.36 -5.56
CA ASN A 116 -12.72 1.42 -5.51
C ASN A 116 -13.33 0.16 -4.87
N PHE A 117 -14.41 0.38 -4.12
CA PHE A 117 -15.34 -0.65 -3.71
C PHE A 117 -16.73 -0.29 -4.25
N ASP A 118 -17.27 -1.12 -5.13
CA ASP A 118 -18.59 -0.94 -5.71
C ASP A 118 -19.30 -2.28 -5.84
N SER A 119 -20.53 -2.36 -5.32
CA SER A 119 -21.42 -3.52 -5.51
C SER A 119 -20.78 -4.88 -5.17
N GLY A 120 -19.92 -4.91 -4.13
CA GLY A 120 -19.21 -6.11 -3.71
C GLY A 120 -17.97 -6.45 -4.54
N ASN A 121 -17.58 -5.61 -5.51
CA ASN A 121 -16.30 -5.71 -6.20
C ASN A 121 -15.31 -4.75 -5.55
N ILE A 122 -14.10 -5.23 -5.31
CA ILE A 122 -12.99 -4.42 -4.81
C ILE A 122 -11.88 -4.42 -5.87
N ASP A 123 -11.36 -3.23 -6.13
CA ASP A 123 -10.30 -2.97 -7.09
C ASP A 123 -9.34 -1.99 -6.42
N VAL A 124 -8.11 -2.44 -6.14
CA VAL A 124 -7.17 -1.63 -5.36
C VAL A 124 -5.77 -1.79 -5.93
N THR A 125 -5.08 -0.67 -6.08
CA THR A 125 -3.68 -0.63 -6.47
C THR A 125 -2.79 -0.35 -5.28
N GLN A 126 -1.75 -1.17 -5.10
CA GLN A 126 -0.73 -1.01 -4.07
C GLN A 126 0.65 -0.85 -4.72
N TYR A 127 1.39 0.17 -4.27
CA TYR A 127 2.80 0.37 -4.60
C TYR A 127 3.67 -0.01 -3.40
N PHE A 128 4.76 -0.75 -3.62
CA PHE A 128 5.58 -1.27 -2.54
C PHE A 128 7.02 -1.52 -3.01
N ASN A 129 7.96 -1.43 -2.08
CA ASN A 129 9.30 -1.94 -2.27
C ASN A 129 9.42 -3.34 -1.68
N VAL A 130 10.28 -4.17 -2.26
CA VAL A 130 10.73 -5.40 -1.64
C VAL A 130 12.15 -5.17 -1.15
N GLN A 131 12.38 -5.33 0.14
CA GLN A 131 13.68 -5.20 0.77
C GLN A 131 14.19 -6.58 1.19
N VAL A 132 15.46 -6.86 0.91
CA VAL A 132 16.15 -8.03 1.46
C VAL A 132 16.89 -7.56 2.69
N THR A 133 16.28 -7.70 3.86
CA THR A 133 16.86 -7.22 5.11
C THR A 133 18.00 -8.10 5.59
N LYS A 134 17.97 -9.39 5.23
CA LYS A 134 19.00 -10.34 5.63
C LYS A 134 19.18 -11.42 4.59
N LEU A 135 20.43 -11.76 4.30
CA LEU A 135 20.80 -12.91 3.46
C LEU A 135 21.96 -13.64 4.13
N THR A 136 21.72 -14.83 4.68
CA THR A 136 22.74 -15.55 5.45
C THR A 136 22.98 -16.96 4.93
N PRO A 137 24.24 -17.39 4.82
CA PRO A 137 24.57 -18.79 4.54
C PRO A 137 24.31 -19.68 5.78
N PRO A 138 24.23 -21.01 5.64
CA PRO A 138 23.82 -21.91 6.70
C PRO A 138 24.94 -22.08 7.75
N VAL A 139 26.20 -21.96 7.29
CA VAL A 139 27.41 -22.15 8.11
C VAL A 139 27.83 -20.87 8.84
N LEU A 140 27.43 -19.69 8.33
CA LEU A 140 27.78 -18.38 8.91
C LEU A 140 26.52 -17.52 9.10
N SER A 141 25.61 -17.96 9.96
CA SER A 141 24.32 -17.31 10.21
C SER A 141 24.41 -15.91 10.84
N PHE A 142 25.60 -15.53 11.34
CA PHE A 142 25.89 -14.19 11.87
C PHE A 142 26.35 -13.20 10.80
N VAL A 143 26.75 -13.66 9.60
CA VAL A 143 27.17 -12.79 8.49
C VAL A 143 25.97 -12.46 7.61
N ASN A 144 25.66 -11.17 7.46
CA ASN A 144 24.71 -10.70 6.47
C ASN A 144 25.44 -10.41 5.15
N LEU A 145 25.07 -11.12 4.07
CA LEU A 145 25.69 -10.98 2.76
C LEU A 145 25.16 -9.76 1.98
N VAL A 146 24.11 -9.12 2.46
CA VAL A 146 23.55 -7.89 1.88
C VAL A 146 23.54 -6.78 2.92
N PRO A 147 23.72 -5.51 2.51
CA PRO A 147 23.48 -4.38 3.39
C PRO A 147 21.97 -4.16 3.59
N ASP A 148 21.61 -3.45 4.66
CA ASP A 148 20.21 -3.12 4.97
C ASP A 148 19.55 -2.23 3.89
N THR A 149 20.33 -1.60 3.02
CA THR A 149 19.83 -0.78 1.91
C THR A 149 19.40 -1.59 0.68
N CYS A 150 19.59 -2.92 0.68
CA CYS A 150 19.24 -3.81 -0.42
C CYS A 150 17.73 -3.89 -0.65
N LYS A 151 17.23 -3.19 -1.67
CA LYS A 151 15.80 -3.15 -2.01
C LYS A 151 15.56 -2.96 -3.50
N THR A 152 14.32 -3.10 -3.93
CA THR A 152 13.91 -2.79 -5.30
C THR A 152 14.30 -1.37 -5.70
N ALA A 153 14.88 -1.22 -6.89
CA ALA A 153 15.36 0.06 -7.44
C ALA A 153 14.21 1.05 -7.69
N THR A 154 13.04 0.52 -8.02
CA THR A 154 11.78 1.26 -8.15
C THR A 154 10.67 0.52 -7.41
N PRO A 155 9.61 1.21 -6.96
CA PRO A 155 8.46 0.55 -6.37
C PRO A 155 7.81 -0.42 -7.36
N ALA A 156 7.56 -1.64 -6.92
CA ALA A 156 6.66 -2.57 -7.60
C ALA A 156 5.22 -2.08 -7.46
N SER A 157 4.38 -2.46 -8.41
CA SER A 157 2.93 -2.24 -8.34
C SER A 157 2.19 -3.57 -8.46
N MET A 158 1.11 -3.68 -7.70
CA MET A 158 0.15 -4.77 -7.84
C MET A 158 -1.26 -4.20 -7.88
N HIS A 159 -2.07 -4.76 -8.76
CA HIS A 159 -3.47 -4.43 -8.91
C HIS A 159 -4.29 -5.61 -8.40
N LEU A 160 -4.86 -5.45 -7.22
CA LEU A 160 -5.59 -6.48 -6.50
C LEU A 160 -7.08 -6.30 -6.80
N THR A 161 -7.68 -7.32 -7.41
CA THR A 161 -9.12 -7.40 -7.63
C THR A 161 -9.72 -8.53 -6.82
N GLY A 162 -10.94 -8.36 -6.34
CA GLY A 162 -11.65 -9.40 -5.62
C GLY A 162 -13.14 -9.15 -5.57
N LYS A 163 -13.89 -10.20 -5.25
CA LYS A 163 -15.32 -10.12 -4.95
C LYS A 163 -15.54 -10.38 -3.46
N ILE A 164 -16.13 -9.41 -2.78
CA ILE A 164 -16.45 -9.44 -1.36
C ILE A 164 -17.96 -9.48 -1.25
N THR A 165 -18.49 -10.62 -0.79
CA THR A 165 -19.92 -10.76 -0.47
C THR A 165 -20.29 -10.11 0.85
N ASN A 166 -19.34 -10.09 1.81
CA ASN A 166 -19.49 -9.48 3.11
C ASN A 166 -18.13 -8.95 3.60
N ILE A 167 -18.04 -7.64 3.85
CA ILE A 167 -16.82 -6.97 4.35
C ILE A 167 -16.39 -7.45 5.76
N PHE A 168 -17.32 -8.08 6.49
CA PHE A 168 -17.09 -8.70 7.80
C PHE A 168 -16.81 -10.21 7.72
N SER A 169 -16.58 -10.75 6.52
CA SER A 169 -16.16 -12.14 6.33
C SER A 169 -14.74 -12.18 5.77
N PRO A 170 -13.99 -13.28 5.98
CA PRO A 170 -12.70 -13.46 5.34
C PRO A 170 -12.83 -13.41 3.81
N PHE A 171 -11.93 -12.70 3.15
CA PHE A 171 -11.87 -12.65 1.69
C PHE A 171 -10.42 -12.78 1.21
N SER A 172 -10.26 -13.21 -0.04
CA SER A 172 -8.94 -13.34 -0.66
C SER A 172 -8.90 -12.61 -1.99
N MET A 173 -7.75 -12.04 -2.29
CA MET A 173 -7.44 -11.36 -3.54
C MET A 173 -6.22 -12.04 -4.17
N HIS A 174 -6.25 -12.19 -5.48
CA HIS A 174 -5.15 -12.78 -6.24
C HIS A 174 -4.76 -11.86 -7.38
N THR A 175 -3.46 -11.69 -7.60
CA THR A 175 -2.97 -10.98 -8.79
C THR A 175 -1.59 -11.46 -9.20
N THR A 176 -1.16 -11.03 -10.39
CA THR A 176 0.21 -11.19 -10.87
C THR A 176 0.92 -9.85 -10.82
N TYR A 177 2.22 -9.85 -10.57
CA TYR A 177 3.01 -8.63 -10.56
C TYR A 177 4.41 -8.83 -11.15
N THR A 178 5.01 -7.72 -11.55
CA THR A 178 6.39 -7.67 -12.00
C THR A 178 7.27 -7.20 -10.84
N LEU A 179 8.27 -8.00 -10.51
CA LEU A 179 9.28 -7.62 -9.52
C LEU A 179 10.40 -6.87 -10.24
N PRO A 180 10.61 -5.57 -9.95
CA PRO A 180 11.67 -4.79 -10.58
C PRO A 180 13.07 -5.25 -10.14
N SER A 181 14.10 -4.67 -10.75
CA SER A 181 15.49 -4.88 -10.36
C SER A 181 15.73 -4.45 -8.91
N PHE A 182 16.71 -5.07 -8.27
CA PHE A 182 17.20 -4.64 -6.97
C PHE A 182 18.37 -3.66 -7.13
N ALA A 183 18.52 -2.78 -6.15
CA ALA A 183 19.62 -1.83 -6.04
C ALA A 183 20.21 -1.87 -4.63
N ASN A 184 21.43 -1.38 -4.49
CA ASN A 184 22.12 -1.22 -3.22
C ASN A 184 22.31 -2.54 -2.45
N CYS A 185 22.46 -3.68 -3.13
CA CYS A 185 22.72 -4.97 -2.48
C CYS A 185 24.21 -5.35 -2.44
N GLY A 186 25.09 -4.35 -2.57
CA GLY A 186 26.53 -4.56 -2.71
C GLY A 186 26.89 -5.38 -3.95
N LEU A 187 27.88 -6.25 -3.84
CA LEU A 187 28.37 -7.11 -4.92
C LEU A 187 27.31 -8.11 -5.43
N LEU A 188 26.26 -8.38 -4.65
CA LEU A 188 25.21 -9.33 -5.01
C LEU A 188 24.05 -8.70 -5.79
N THR A 189 24.06 -7.39 -6.04
CA THR A 189 22.97 -6.67 -6.73
C THR A 189 22.60 -7.32 -8.07
N GLY A 190 23.60 -7.62 -8.91
CA GLY A 190 23.37 -8.27 -10.20
C GLY A 190 22.82 -9.69 -10.06
N VAL A 191 23.34 -10.45 -9.10
CA VAL A 191 22.91 -11.85 -8.84
C VAL A 191 21.47 -11.87 -8.35
N ILE A 192 21.13 -11.07 -7.34
CA ILE A 192 19.76 -11.00 -6.78
C ILE A 192 18.77 -10.55 -7.85
N THR A 193 19.11 -9.52 -8.62
CA THR A 193 18.27 -9.04 -9.74
C THR A 193 18.05 -10.14 -10.78
N SER A 194 19.12 -10.82 -11.19
CA SER A 194 19.03 -11.90 -12.18
C SER A 194 18.13 -13.04 -11.71
N LEU A 195 18.24 -13.42 -10.43
CA LEU A 195 17.52 -14.54 -9.84
C LEU A 195 16.07 -14.25 -9.44
N THR A 196 15.70 -12.99 -9.22
CA THR A 196 14.38 -12.65 -8.64
C THR A 196 13.52 -11.76 -9.53
N SER A 197 14.11 -10.79 -10.23
CA SER A 197 13.35 -9.77 -10.95
C SER A 197 12.72 -10.30 -12.23
N GLY A 198 11.52 -9.84 -12.58
CA GLY A 198 10.80 -10.27 -13.77
C GLY A 198 9.30 -10.32 -13.58
N SER A 199 8.57 -10.64 -14.65
CA SER A 199 7.11 -10.78 -14.64
C SER A 199 6.66 -12.20 -14.26
N GLY A 200 5.36 -12.35 -13.98
CA GLY A 200 4.73 -13.64 -13.71
C GLY A 200 4.90 -14.13 -12.27
N ASN A 201 5.29 -13.24 -11.35
CA ASN A 201 5.15 -13.50 -9.93
C ASN A 201 3.67 -13.41 -9.57
N THR A 202 3.23 -14.19 -8.60
CA THR A 202 1.84 -14.18 -8.15
C THR A 202 1.78 -13.85 -6.68
N VAL A 203 0.68 -13.22 -6.27
CA VAL A 203 0.41 -12.93 -4.87
C VAL A 203 -1.04 -13.30 -4.56
N THR A 204 -1.21 -13.98 -3.44
CA THR A 204 -2.50 -14.25 -2.82
C THR A 204 -2.50 -13.58 -1.46
N ALA A 205 -3.42 -12.63 -1.26
CA ALA A 205 -3.61 -11.95 0.00
C ALA A 205 -4.98 -12.33 0.57
N THR A 206 -4.98 -12.91 1.78
CA THR A 206 -6.18 -13.24 2.54
C THR A 206 -6.32 -12.29 3.71
N PHE A 207 -7.49 -11.70 3.84
CA PHE A 207 -7.83 -10.76 4.89
C PHE A 207 -8.95 -11.36 5.74
N THR A 208 -8.72 -11.47 7.03
CA THR A 208 -9.68 -11.98 8.01
C THR A 208 -10.02 -10.84 8.97
N PRO A 209 -11.30 -10.48 9.17
CA PRO A 209 -11.67 -9.46 10.15
C PRO A 209 -11.00 -9.74 11.49
N ALA A 210 -10.34 -8.74 12.06
CA ALA A 210 -9.82 -8.86 13.41
C ALA A 210 -11.02 -8.97 14.37
N ALA A 211 -10.96 -9.91 15.32
CA ALA A 211 -11.93 -9.92 16.40
C ALA A 211 -11.82 -8.58 17.15
N GLY A 212 -12.93 -7.84 17.19
CA GLY A 212 -13.05 -6.60 17.95
C GLY A 212 -13.10 -6.86 19.45
#